data_AF-A0A817NQQ0-F1
#
_entry.id   AF-A0A817NQQ0-F1
#
_cell.length_a   1.000
_cell.length_b   1.000
_cell.length_c   1.000
_cell.angle_alpha   90.00
_cell.angle_beta   90.00
_cell.angle_gamma   90.00
#
_symmetry.space_group_name_H-M   'P 1'
#
loop_
_entity.id
_entity.type
_entity.pdbx_description
1 polymer ?
#
loop_
_entity_poly.entity_id
_entity_poly.type
_entity_poly.pdbx_seq_one_letter_code
_entity_poly.pdbx_strand_id
1 'polypeptide(L)'
;MQQQKDTQEEFYFDYVRLLVENRMLYRSGYYLGASNQFVRLFTLNARRYWLAQATSEHVTADWKIHFSIRPRDVPLAFNLLSELYYNMKLPVGLKARYPDNWKDFENQWPKHMYGREITVYILLYENTVKIHRTMLYSRNNLAQPKNMIDWVLANTGDIYSMHDLTPKDEIPLDRYLDYTDQAEKLLEQYRIESNGCAIGDYPIGKYSSLRNEKFVAIEDHENDEKIRLIYPPNECGYNGSKDIRDLTKEIIDLKTYRKIYGPNATPLKNSKTINNSSSSSRSNGVDLRRLILLNLPTDLIREYLELYIEYLSGEAEIERVEYSTLEDSTAMVTFKTELDMAEVRRRHLIRPKLNDSEISLVEVVPPATIMIQNLPSDISRDVLELYFSNRRRSNGGQVTDVVFDDEYQHALVTFADYKDVRRVIKHEHSIHGHRLDVRIYYKYMGIEPFIDASNIDKQPDPICYRALDDSRYLFLLKNRPLLDELREQLKPLNAHVSLQTEGILEIIFNGARSTAKRRLQWAKDVNKLVDHFLTERLVIDKVPWNNKKIPSIVSEQLADLSLKDNTRLMQLAPSEYQKDCSLIM
;
A
#
# COMPACT_ATOMS: atom_id res chain seq x y z
N MET A 1 9.61 -46.17 -27.67
CA MET A 1 10.36 -45.02 -28.24
C MET A 1 9.38 -43.92 -28.57
N GLN A 2 9.28 -42.92 -27.72
CA GLN A 2 9.08 -41.53 -28.11
C GLN A 2 9.56 -40.73 -26.90
N GLN A 3 10.85 -40.37 -26.90
CA GLN A 3 11.40 -39.45 -25.91
C GLN A 3 10.64 -38.14 -26.05
N GLN A 4 9.87 -37.77 -25.02
CA GLN A 4 9.50 -36.37 -24.81
C GLN A 4 10.81 -35.62 -24.61
N LYS A 5 11.21 -34.87 -25.65
CA LYS A 5 12.25 -33.87 -25.52
C LYS A 5 11.77 -32.87 -24.48
N ASP A 6 12.45 -32.82 -23.34
CA ASP A 6 12.53 -31.60 -22.53
C ASP A 6 12.99 -30.49 -23.48
N THR A 7 12.06 -29.67 -23.93
CA THR A 7 12.40 -28.36 -24.48
C THR A 7 12.95 -27.55 -23.32
N GLN A 8 14.28 -27.50 -23.20
CA GLN A 8 14.97 -26.40 -22.52
C GLN A 8 14.46 -25.10 -23.17
N GLU A 9 13.43 -24.47 -22.60
CA GLU A 9 13.14 -23.07 -22.92
C GLU A 9 14.39 -22.28 -22.53
N GLU A 10 15.05 -21.67 -23.52
CA GLU A 10 16.21 -20.82 -23.31
C GLU A 10 15.85 -19.75 -22.27
N PHE A 11 16.60 -19.73 -21.18
CA PHE A 11 16.57 -18.62 -20.23
C PHE A 11 17.30 -17.45 -20.87
N TYR A 12 16.57 -16.62 -21.60
CA TYR A 12 17.05 -15.40 -22.23
C TYR A 12 16.87 -14.22 -21.27
N PHE A 13 17.88 -13.36 -21.17
CA PHE A 13 17.77 -12.07 -20.49
C PHE A 13 17.19 -11.08 -21.50
N ASP A 14 15.87 -10.92 -21.52
CA ASP A 14 15.18 -9.99 -22.42
C ASP A 14 14.24 -9.08 -21.63
N TYR A 15 14.74 -7.88 -21.34
CA TYR A 15 14.03 -6.83 -20.62
C TYR A 15 12.65 -6.54 -21.20
N VAL A 16 12.52 -6.39 -22.52
CA VAL A 16 11.26 -6.00 -23.16
C VAL A 16 10.25 -7.15 -23.06
N ARG A 17 10.71 -8.37 -23.28
CA ARG A 17 9.87 -9.55 -23.16
C ARG A 17 9.36 -9.74 -21.73
N LEU A 18 10.18 -9.46 -20.71
CA LEU A 18 9.77 -9.53 -19.30
C LEU A 18 8.68 -8.52 -18.95
N LEU A 19 8.52 -7.42 -19.70
CA LEU A 19 7.41 -6.47 -19.49
C LEU A 19 6.07 -7.02 -20.00
N VAL A 20 6.11 -7.97 -20.93
CA VAL A 20 4.91 -8.57 -21.55
C VAL A 20 4.60 -9.92 -20.92
N GLU A 21 5.64 -10.65 -20.52
CA GLU A 21 5.50 -11.92 -19.84
C GLU A 21 5.22 -11.72 -18.34
N ASN A 22 3.97 -11.92 -17.94
CA ASN A 22 3.54 -11.87 -16.54
C ASN A 22 4.03 -13.07 -15.70
N ARG A 23 5.04 -13.83 -16.14
CA ARG A 23 5.57 -15.00 -15.43
C ARG A 23 6.99 -14.75 -14.95
N MET A 24 7.30 -15.24 -13.76
CA MET A 24 8.67 -15.26 -13.25
C MET A 24 9.43 -16.43 -13.88
N LEU A 25 10.55 -16.14 -14.54
CA LEU A 25 11.45 -17.14 -15.11
C LEU A 25 12.44 -17.60 -14.04
N TYR A 26 12.78 -18.89 -14.05
CA TYR A 26 13.73 -19.48 -13.10
C TYR A 26 14.80 -20.29 -13.83
N ARG A 27 16.06 -20.13 -13.43
CA ARG A 27 17.17 -20.99 -13.85
C ARG A 27 18.27 -21.04 -12.79
N SER A 28 18.61 -22.26 -12.37
CA SER A 28 19.82 -22.53 -11.57
C SER A 28 19.97 -21.62 -10.34
N GLY A 29 18.87 -21.40 -9.60
CA GLY A 29 18.86 -20.56 -8.40
C GLY A 29 18.65 -19.06 -8.65
N TYR A 30 18.46 -18.64 -9.90
CA TYR A 30 18.15 -17.26 -10.27
C TYR A 30 16.71 -17.14 -10.76
N TYR A 31 16.09 -16.04 -10.38
CA TYR A 31 14.74 -15.62 -10.72
C TYR A 31 14.82 -14.35 -11.55
N LEU A 32 14.01 -14.26 -12.60
CA LEU A 32 13.96 -13.14 -13.53
C LEU A 32 12.49 -12.79 -13.80
N GLY A 33 12.10 -11.53 -13.61
CA GLY A 33 10.70 -11.12 -13.77
C GLY A 33 10.50 -9.61 -13.68
N ALA A 34 9.30 -9.15 -14.06
CA ALA A 34 8.89 -7.75 -13.94
C ALA A 34 7.68 -7.62 -13.01
N SER A 35 7.79 -6.74 -12.01
CA SER A 35 6.67 -6.39 -11.12
C SER A 35 6.95 -5.05 -10.42
N ASN A 36 5.90 -4.34 -9.99
CA ASN A 36 6.00 -3.09 -9.22
C ASN A 36 6.92 -2.05 -9.89
N GLN A 37 6.78 -1.87 -11.22
CA GLN A 37 7.61 -0.97 -12.04
C GLN A 37 9.10 -1.32 -12.11
N PHE A 38 9.53 -2.52 -11.72
CA PHE A 38 10.92 -2.96 -11.91
C PHE A 38 11.01 -4.33 -12.57
N VAL A 39 11.97 -4.46 -13.49
CA VAL A 39 12.51 -5.74 -13.93
C VAL A 39 13.66 -6.12 -12.99
N ARG A 40 13.71 -7.38 -12.54
CA ARG A 40 14.67 -7.86 -11.55
C ARG A 40 15.26 -9.20 -11.96
N LEU A 41 16.57 -9.36 -11.75
CA LEU A 41 17.27 -10.65 -11.67
C LEU A 41 17.71 -10.83 -10.23
N PHE A 42 17.37 -11.94 -9.57
CA PHE A 42 17.72 -12.12 -8.17
C PHE A 42 17.79 -13.59 -7.75
N THR A 43 18.48 -13.89 -6.64
CA THR A 43 18.48 -15.21 -5.99
C THR A 43 17.51 -15.25 -4.81
N LEU A 44 17.31 -16.43 -4.22
CA LEU A 44 16.57 -16.56 -2.97
C LEU A 44 17.21 -15.76 -1.81
N ASN A 45 18.55 -15.73 -1.74
CA ASN A 45 19.27 -14.95 -0.72
C ASN A 45 19.08 -13.45 -0.91
N ALA A 46 18.99 -12.98 -2.15
CA ALA A 46 18.63 -11.58 -2.45
C ALA A 46 17.27 -11.22 -1.87
N ARG A 47 16.29 -12.11 -2.04
CA ARG A 47 14.92 -11.89 -1.57
C ARG A 47 14.88 -11.86 -0.04
N ARG A 48 15.58 -12.79 0.62
CA ARG A 48 15.75 -12.80 2.08
C ARG A 48 16.40 -11.52 2.59
N TYR A 49 17.40 -11.01 1.86
CA TYR A 49 18.08 -9.77 2.20
C TYR A 49 17.17 -8.54 2.08
N TRP A 50 16.38 -8.46 1.01
CA TRP A 50 15.39 -7.38 0.85
C TRP A 50 14.31 -7.42 1.92
N LEU A 51 13.85 -8.61 2.31
CA LEU A 51 12.93 -8.79 3.42
C LEU A 51 13.54 -8.32 4.73
N ALA A 52 14.81 -8.68 5.02
CA ALA A 52 15.52 -8.23 6.20
C ALA A 52 15.55 -6.71 6.30
N GLN A 53 16.00 -6.04 5.24
CA GLN A 53 16.09 -4.59 5.12
C GLN A 53 14.73 -3.89 5.34
N ALA A 54 13.66 -4.43 4.74
CA ALA A 54 12.32 -3.89 4.90
C ALA A 54 11.78 -4.07 6.33
N THR A 55 11.96 -5.26 6.92
CA THR A 55 11.52 -5.55 8.29
C THR A 55 12.29 -4.78 9.37
N SER A 56 13.45 -4.24 9.02
CA SER A 56 14.26 -3.41 9.90
C SER A 56 14.14 -1.92 9.60
N GLU A 57 13.11 -1.46 8.90
CA GLU A 57 12.97 -0.02 8.54
C GLU A 57 14.22 0.57 7.85
N HIS A 58 14.99 -0.25 7.12
CA HIS A 58 16.26 0.14 6.49
C HIS A 58 17.29 0.80 7.43
N VAL A 59 17.34 0.38 8.70
CA VAL A 59 18.31 0.91 9.70
C VAL A 59 19.66 0.20 9.70
N THR A 60 19.83 -0.84 8.91
CA THR A 60 21.12 -1.51 8.66
C THR A 60 21.80 -0.97 7.42
N ALA A 61 23.10 -1.20 7.26
CA ALA A 61 23.82 -0.76 6.07
C ALA A 61 23.16 -1.32 4.80
N ASP A 62 22.88 -0.47 3.81
CA ASP A 62 22.19 -0.86 2.57
C ASP A 62 22.97 -0.35 1.35
N TRP A 63 24.17 -0.89 1.19
CA TRP A 63 25.07 -0.49 0.10
C TRP A 63 24.64 -1.09 -1.24
N LYS A 64 24.64 -0.24 -2.27
CA LYS A 64 24.24 -0.59 -3.63
C LYS A 64 25.23 -0.02 -4.64
N ILE A 65 25.42 -0.77 -5.71
CA ILE A 65 26.12 -0.31 -6.91
C ILE A 65 25.07 0.15 -7.91
N HIS A 66 25.18 1.40 -8.35
CA HIS A 66 24.32 1.97 -9.36
C HIS A 66 25.07 2.10 -10.68
N PHE A 67 24.45 1.65 -11.76
CA PHE A 67 24.91 1.86 -13.13
C PHE A 67 24.10 2.97 -13.78
N SER A 68 24.82 3.98 -14.23
CA SER A 68 24.37 5.15 -14.96
C SER A 68 24.26 4.83 -16.44
N ILE A 69 23.03 4.77 -16.94
CA ILE A 69 22.72 4.36 -18.32
C ILE A 69 21.67 5.30 -18.89
N ARG A 70 21.83 5.76 -20.13
CA ARG A 70 20.76 6.50 -20.82
C ARG A 70 19.47 5.67 -20.83
N PRO A 71 18.29 6.24 -20.49
CA PRO A 71 17.04 5.48 -20.41
C PRO A 71 16.73 4.60 -21.63
N ARG A 72 17.03 5.09 -22.85
CA ARG A 72 16.89 4.34 -24.10
C ARG A 72 17.72 3.05 -24.19
N ASP A 73 18.86 3.01 -23.49
CA ASP A 73 19.81 1.90 -23.52
C ASP A 73 19.59 0.90 -22.37
N VAL A 74 18.72 1.24 -21.40
CA VAL A 74 18.42 0.40 -20.23
C VAL A 74 18.02 -1.02 -20.60
N PRO A 75 17.16 -1.28 -21.62
CA PRO A 75 16.81 -2.65 -21.98
C PRO A 75 18.02 -3.51 -22.37
N LEU A 76 18.90 -2.99 -23.24
CA LEU A 76 20.09 -3.71 -23.68
C LEU A 76 21.10 -3.86 -22.54
N ALA A 77 21.35 -2.78 -21.80
CA ALA A 77 22.27 -2.79 -20.67
C ALA A 77 21.80 -3.78 -19.59
N PHE A 78 20.51 -3.83 -19.27
CA PHE A 78 19.96 -4.78 -18.31
C PHE A 78 20.20 -6.22 -18.74
N ASN A 79 20.00 -6.54 -20.01
CA ASN A 79 20.23 -7.89 -20.54
C ASN A 79 21.69 -8.31 -20.37
N LEU A 80 22.62 -7.44 -20.80
CA LEU A 80 24.06 -7.66 -20.71
C LEU A 80 24.54 -7.83 -19.27
N LEU A 81 24.12 -6.93 -18.38
CA LEU A 81 24.48 -6.95 -16.97
C LEU A 81 23.87 -8.17 -16.25
N SER A 82 22.63 -8.53 -16.56
CA SER A 82 21.98 -9.71 -16.01
C SER A 82 22.68 -11.01 -16.40
N GLU A 83 23.07 -11.13 -17.66
CA GLU A 83 23.81 -12.30 -18.14
C GLU A 83 25.18 -12.42 -17.46
N LEU A 84 25.92 -11.31 -17.37
CA LEU A 84 27.19 -11.26 -16.64
C LEU A 84 27.01 -11.64 -15.16
N TYR A 85 25.99 -11.07 -14.50
CA TYR A 85 25.68 -11.32 -13.08
C TYR A 85 25.42 -12.80 -12.83
N TYR A 86 24.59 -13.41 -13.69
CA TYR A 86 24.28 -14.83 -13.66
C TYR A 86 25.51 -15.71 -13.91
N ASN A 87 26.37 -15.34 -14.87
CA ASN A 87 27.58 -16.10 -15.20
C ASN A 87 28.61 -16.04 -14.08
N MET A 88 28.72 -14.90 -13.39
CA MET A 88 29.60 -14.72 -12.24
C MET A 88 29.08 -15.34 -10.93
N LYS A 89 27.84 -15.85 -10.93
CA LYS A 89 27.19 -16.50 -9.79
C LYS A 89 27.11 -15.60 -8.56
N LEU A 90 26.72 -14.34 -8.74
CA LEU A 90 26.55 -13.40 -7.64
C LEU A 90 25.27 -13.71 -6.83
N PRO A 91 25.29 -13.59 -5.49
CA PRO A 91 24.30 -14.22 -4.62
C PRO A 91 23.10 -13.34 -4.29
N VAL A 92 22.97 -12.16 -4.88
CA VAL A 92 21.92 -11.18 -4.55
C VAL A 92 21.08 -10.92 -5.79
N GLY A 93 20.85 -9.67 -6.18
CA GLY A 93 20.13 -9.34 -7.37
C GLY A 93 20.42 -7.95 -7.87
N LEU A 94 19.87 -7.68 -9.04
CA LEU A 94 19.87 -6.36 -9.67
C LEU A 94 18.46 -6.03 -10.17
N LYS A 95 18.19 -4.74 -10.32
CA LYS A 95 16.90 -4.24 -10.79
C LYS A 95 17.06 -3.03 -11.70
N ALA A 96 16.10 -2.86 -12.60
CA ALA A 96 15.96 -1.67 -13.43
C ALA A 96 14.49 -1.27 -13.50
N ARG A 97 14.23 0.04 -13.48
CA ARG A 97 12.86 0.57 -13.53
C ARG A 97 12.32 0.56 -14.97
N TYR A 98 11.05 0.21 -15.14
CA TYR A 98 10.31 0.49 -16.38
C TYR A 98 9.19 1.52 -16.13
N PRO A 99 8.95 2.46 -17.06
CA PRO A 99 7.84 3.40 -17.02
C PRO A 99 6.52 2.71 -17.44
N ASP A 100 5.39 3.31 -17.07
CA ASP A 100 4.05 2.79 -17.41
C ASP A 100 3.82 2.76 -18.94
N ASN A 101 4.47 3.66 -19.69
CA ASN A 101 4.54 3.60 -21.14
C ASN A 101 5.99 3.40 -21.62
N TRP A 102 6.31 2.17 -22.02
CA TRP A 102 7.64 1.79 -22.49
C TRP A 102 8.08 2.50 -23.78
N LYS A 103 7.21 3.25 -24.48
CA LYS A 103 7.61 4.02 -25.67
C LYS A 103 8.19 5.41 -25.33
N ASP A 104 8.06 5.89 -24.10
CA ASP A 104 8.44 7.25 -23.68
C ASP A 104 9.55 7.26 -22.59
N PHE A 105 10.47 6.28 -22.59
CA PHE A 105 11.51 6.09 -21.56
C PHE A 105 12.31 7.35 -21.21
N GLU A 106 12.61 8.21 -22.18
CA GLU A 106 13.42 9.42 -21.95
C GLU A 106 12.65 10.51 -21.19
N ASN A 107 11.33 10.61 -21.36
CA ASN A 107 10.54 11.69 -20.76
C ASN A 107 9.93 11.32 -19.39
N GLN A 108 9.89 10.02 -19.06
CA GLN A 108 9.23 9.52 -17.85
C GLN A 108 10.22 9.15 -16.72
N TRP A 109 11.53 9.20 -16.95
CA TRP A 109 12.51 8.89 -15.91
C TRP A 109 12.61 10.02 -14.86
N PRO A 110 12.44 9.76 -13.56
CA PRO A 110 12.53 10.82 -12.55
C PRO A 110 13.93 11.41 -12.49
N LYS A 111 14.01 12.74 -12.47
CA LYS A 111 15.29 13.45 -12.47
C LYS A 111 16.23 13.05 -11.33
N HIS A 112 15.68 12.76 -10.15
CA HIS A 112 16.47 12.37 -8.97
C HIS A 112 17.02 10.93 -9.04
N MET A 113 16.59 10.12 -10.02
CA MET A 113 17.07 8.76 -10.27
C MET A 113 18.07 8.68 -11.43
N TYR A 114 18.39 9.79 -12.11
CA TYR A 114 19.41 9.78 -13.16
C TYR A 114 20.76 9.37 -12.60
N GLY A 115 21.43 8.45 -13.29
CA GLY A 115 22.67 7.82 -12.84
C GLY A 115 22.47 6.56 -11.98
N ARG A 116 21.22 6.13 -11.77
CA ARG A 116 20.85 4.92 -11.00
C ARG A 116 19.92 4.00 -11.78
N GLU A 117 20.03 3.99 -13.10
CA GLU A 117 19.07 3.31 -13.96
C GLU A 117 19.03 1.79 -13.74
N ILE A 118 20.19 1.19 -13.42
CA ILE A 118 20.28 -0.19 -12.97
C ILE A 118 20.96 -0.24 -11.60
N THR A 119 20.36 -0.95 -10.65
CA THR A 119 20.86 -1.04 -9.27
C THR A 119 21.18 -2.48 -8.93
N VAL A 120 22.39 -2.73 -8.45
CA VAL A 120 22.88 -4.02 -7.97
C VAL A 120 23.02 -3.96 -6.45
N TYR A 121 22.41 -4.92 -5.76
CA TYR A 121 22.42 -4.98 -4.30
C TYR A 121 23.67 -5.71 -3.79
N ILE A 122 24.27 -5.16 -2.73
CA ILE A 122 25.32 -5.82 -1.95
C ILE A 122 24.66 -6.37 -0.69
N LEU A 123 24.79 -7.68 -0.47
CA LEU A 123 24.30 -8.30 0.76
C LEU A 123 25.37 -8.11 1.82
N LEU A 124 25.08 -7.31 2.84
CA LEU A 124 25.91 -7.13 4.01
C LEU A 124 25.18 -7.72 5.21
N TYR A 125 25.77 -8.75 5.80
CA TYR A 125 25.22 -9.40 6.98
C TYR A 125 25.61 -8.62 8.23
N GLU A 126 24.63 -8.05 8.94
CA GLU A 126 24.84 -7.21 10.10
C GLU A 126 23.98 -7.69 11.29
N ASN A 127 24.50 -8.65 12.06
CA ASN A 127 23.76 -9.35 13.14
C ASN A 127 24.00 -8.75 14.54
N THR A 128 25.02 -7.92 14.73
CA THR A 128 25.54 -7.65 16.08
C THR A 128 24.96 -6.42 16.76
N VAL A 129 24.07 -5.66 16.11
CA VAL A 129 23.74 -4.31 16.54
C VAL A 129 22.32 -4.25 17.11
N LYS A 130 22.19 -4.29 18.44
CA LYS A 130 20.90 -4.05 19.14
C LYS A 130 20.45 -2.58 19.09
N ILE A 131 21.37 -1.66 18.78
CA ILE A 131 21.15 -0.22 18.76
C ILE A 131 21.63 0.30 17.41
N HIS A 132 20.70 0.54 16.49
CA HIS A 132 21.05 0.98 15.14
C HIS A 132 21.28 2.48 15.13
N ARG A 133 22.49 2.90 14.76
CA ARG A 133 22.83 4.33 14.71
C ARG A 133 22.58 4.92 13.33
N THR A 134 22.06 6.14 13.29
CA THR A 134 21.95 6.93 12.05
C THR A 134 22.09 8.43 12.33
N MET A 135 22.40 9.22 11.31
CA MET A 135 22.53 10.67 11.45
C MET A 135 21.16 11.36 11.47
N LEU A 136 21.02 12.31 12.39
CA LEU A 136 19.92 13.27 12.42
C LEU A 136 20.25 14.49 11.57
N TYR A 137 19.31 14.89 10.71
CA TYR A 137 19.39 16.10 9.90
C TYR A 137 18.24 17.05 10.25
N SER A 138 18.50 18.35 10.08
CA SER A 138 17.42 19.34 10.08
C SER A 138 16.76 19.36 8.72
N ARG A 139 15.43 19.52 8.67
CA ARG A 139 14.68 19.65 7.41
C ARG A 139 15.20 20.79 6.52
N ASN A 140 15.77 21.84 7.13
CA ASN A 140 16.29 23.02 6.43
C ASN A 140 17.75 22.87 5.96
N ASN A 141 18.48 21.85 6.42
CA ASN A 141 19.87 21.65 6.04
C ASN A 141 20.21 20.15 5.99
N LEU A 142 19.98 19.54 4.83
CA LEU A 142 20.23 18.12 4.57
C LEU A 142 21.68 17.82 4.18
N ALA A 143 22.49 18.85 3.91
CA ALA A 143 23.90 18.69 3.56
C ALA A 143 24.81 18.54 4.78
N GLN A 144 24.39 19.03 5.94
CA GLN A 144 25.15 18.96 7.19
C GLN A 144 24.32 18.28 8.28
N PRO A 145 24.70 17.07 8.71
CA PRO A 145 23.99 16.41 9.79
C PRO A 145 24.28 17.08 11.14
N LYS A 146 23.31 17.04 12.04
CA LYS A 146 23.39 17.58 13.40
C LYS A 146 24.26 16.68 14.30
N ASN A 147 23.79 15.45 14.54
CA ASN A 147 24.47 14.49 15.40
C ASN A 147 24.01 13.06 15.07
N MET A 148 24.75 12.08 15.57
CA MET A 148 24.34 10.67 15.52
C MET A 148 23.24 10.44 16.57
N ILE A 149 22.25 9.63 16.24
CA ILE A 149 21.23 9.17 17.18
C ILE A 149 21.18 7.64 17.21
N ASP A 150 20.74 7.11 18.34
CA ASP A 150 20.44 5.69 18.52
C ASP A 150 18.98 5.45 18.10
N TRP A 151 18.75 4.46 17.24
CA TRP A 151 17.44 3.98 16.81
C TRP A 151 17.28 2.53 17.26
N VAL A 152 16.33 2.31 18.17
CA VAL A 152 16.08 0.99 18.74
C VAL A 152 14.80 0.45 18.10
N LEU A 153 14.94 -0.62 17.32
CA LEU A 153 13.79 -1.35 16.80
C LEU A 153 13.06 -2.03 17.96
N ALA A 154 11.73 -2.09 17.90
CA ALA A 154 10.92 -2.75 18.92
C ALA A 154 11.25 -4.27 19.04
N ASN A 155 11.77 -4.87 17.97
CA ASN A 155 12.18 -6.27 17.94
C ASN A 155 13.72 -6.37 18.05
N THR A 156 14.21 -7.15 19.02
CA THR A 156 15.64 -7.22 19.40
C THR A 156 16.38 -8.46 18.88
N GLY A 157 15.73 -9.29 18.06
CA GLY A 157 16.36 -10.47 17.46
C GLY A 157 17.19 -10.15 16.22
N ASP A 158 18.03 -11.10 15.79
CA ASP A 158 18.83 -10.98 14.58
C ASP A 158 17.94 -10.97 13.32
N ILE A 159 17.76 -9.77 12.75
CA ILE A 159 16.92 -9.52 11.58
C ILE A 159 17.30 -10.37 10.37
N TYR A 160 18.56 -10.78 10.22
CA TYR A 160 19.02 -11.56 9.08
C TYR A 160 18.81 -13.06 9.31
N SER A 161 19.11 -13.58 10.51
CA SER A 161 18.79 -14.99 10.83
C SER A 161 17.29 -15.28 10.77
N MET A 162 16.44 -14.29 11.08
CA MET A 162 14.99 -14.42 10.91
C MET A 162 14.60 -14.73 9.46
N HIS A 163 15.41 -14.35 8.48
CA HIS A 163 15.18 -14.63 7.07
C HIS A 163 16.11 -15.72 6.53
N ASP A 164 16.62 -16.61 7.39
CA ASP A 164 17.56 -17.68 7.07
C ASP A 164 18.85 -17.20 6.37
N LEU A 165 19.26 -15.95 6.63
CA LEU A 165 20.57 -15.46 6.23
C LEU A 165 21.57 -15.69 7.35
N THR A 166 22.79 -16.00 6.95
CA THR A 166 23.92 -16.23 7.84
C THR A 166 25.10 -15.38 7.38
N PRO A 167 26.14 -15.20 8.21
CA PRO A 167 27.36 -14.53 7.77
C PRO A 167 28.01 -15.15 6.53
N LYS A 168 27.72 -16.42 6.22
CA LYS A 168 28.29 -17.13 5.07
C LYS A 168 27.62 -16.74 3.73
N ASP A 169 26.45 -16.12 3.79
CA ASP A 169 25.72 -15.66 2.60
C ASP A 169 26.25 -14.31 2.09
N GLU A 170 26.94 -13.56 2.95
CA GLU A 170 27.76 -12.42 2.55
C GLU A 170 29.00 -12.91 1.80
N ILE A 171 29.20 -12.37 0.59
CA ILE A 171 30.42 -12.64 -0.18
C ILE A 171 31.37 -11.43 -0.12
N PRO A 172 32.68 -11.66 -0.26
CA PRO A 172 33.67 -10.59 -0.29
C PRO A 172 33.37 -9.47 -1.30
N LEU A 173 33.65 -8.22 -0.92
CA LEU A 173 33.39 -7.02 -1.73
C LEU A 173 34.11 -7.06 -3.10
N ASP A 174 35.29 -7.68 -3.15
CA ASP A 174 36.10 -7.82 -4.37
C ASP A 174 35.35 -8.57 -5.50
N ARG A 175 34.46 -9.50 -5.16
CA ARG A 175 33.59 -10.20 -6.13
C ARG A 175 32.60 -9.26 -6.82
N TYR A 176 32.05 -8.29 -6.07
CA TYR A 176 31.19 -7.25 -6.65
C TYR A 176 31.99 -6.27 -7.49
N LEU A 177 33.22 -5.93 -7.07
CA LEU A 177 34.10 -5.06 -7.86
C LEU A 177 34.57 -5.73 -9.15
N ASP A 178 34.87 -7.03 -9.14
CA ASP A 178 35.21 -7.78 -10.35
C ASP A 178 34.04 -7.82 -11.34
N TYR A 179 32.82 -7.89 -10.84
CA TYR A 179 31.62 -7.76 -11.65
C TYR A 179 31.49 -6.35 -12.21
N THR A 180 31.70 -5.33 -11.40
CA THR A 180 31.65 -3.93 -11.83
C THR A 180 32.69 -3.64 -12.92
N ASP A 181 33.93 -4.08 -12.76
CA ASP A 181 35.01 -3.88 -13.73
C ASP A 181 34.71 -4.56 -15.08
N GLN A 182 34.09 -5.74 -15.06
CA GLN A 182 33.66 -6.45 -16.27
C GLN A 182 32.41 -5.81 -16.89
N ALA A 183 31.47 -5.36 -16.07
CA ALA A 183 30.27 -4.66 -16.49
C ALA A 183 30.62 -3.35 -17.21
N GLU A 184 31.53 -2.55 -16.66
CA GLU A 184 32.04 -1.31 -17.29
C GLU A 184 32.57 -1.59 -18.70
N LYS A 185 33.48 -2.56 -18.85
CA LYS A 185 34.04 -2.95 -20.15
C LYS A 185 32.98 -3.44 -21.12
N LEU A 186 32.01 -4.22 -20.63
CA LEU A 186 30.91 -4.75 -21.43
C LEU A 186 30.01 -3.63 -21.95
N LEU A 187 29.64 -2.67 -21.10
CA LEU A 187 28.83 -1.50 -21.50
C LEU A 187 29.58 -0.64 -22.54
N GLU A 188 30.90 -0.44 -22.39
CA GLU A 188 31.71 0.27 -23.39
C GLU A 188 31.78 -0.46 -24.72
N GLN A 189 31.99 -1.79 -24.70
CA GLN A 189 32.06 -2.62 -25.90
C GLN A 189 30.78 -2.52 -26.73
N TYR A 190 29.62 -2.47 -26.05
CA TYR A 190 28.30 -2.32 -26.69
C TYR A 190 27.90 -0.86 -26.93
N ARG A 191 28.81 0.10 -26.67
CA ARG A 191 28.62 1.54 -26.89
C ARG A 191 27.41 2.12 -26.15
N ILE A 192 27.10 1.58 -24.98
CA ILE A 192 26.06 2.11 -24.09
C ILE A 192 26.47 3.49 -23.60
N GLU A 193 25.56 4.46 -23.59
CA GLU A 193 25.84 5.82 -23.13
C GLU A 193 25.56 5.98 -21.63
N SER A 194 26.49 6.62 -20.91
CA SER A 194 26.38 6.94 -19.48
C SER A 194 25.73 8.31 -19.28
N ASN A 195 24.87 8.44 -18.27
CA ASN A 195 24.34 9.72 -17.78
C ASN A 195 25.30 10.42 -16.78
N GLY A 196 26.45 9.82 -16.48
CA GLY A 196 27.36 10.28 -15.43
C GLY A 196 26.93 9.84 -14.03
N CYS A 197 27.67 10.24 -13.00
CA CYS A 197 27.39 9.84 -11.62
C CYS A 197 26.16 10.57 -11.06
N ALA A 198 25.27 9.85 -10.38
CA ALA A 198 24.13 10.44 -9.69
C ALA A 198 24.58 11.37 -8.55
N ILE A 199 23.78 12.40 -8.27
CA ILE A 199 24.06 13.34 -7.16
C ILE A 199 23.98 12.60 -5.83
N GLY A 200 25.04 12.73 -5.03
CA GLY A 200 25.14 12.08 -3.73
C GLY A 200 25.63 10.64 -3.80
N ASP A 201 26.10 10.14 -4.93
CA ASP A 201 26.73 8.82 -5.04
C ASP A 201 28.25 8.96 -5.13
N TYR A 202 28.99 7.93 -4.72
CA TYR A 202 30.43 7.88 -4.79
C TYR A 202 30.86 7.20 -6.11
N PRO A 203 31.51 7.91 -7.05
CA PRO A 203 31.88 7.33 -8.33
C PRO A 203 32.97 6.26 -8.14
N ILE A 204 32.77 5.07 -8.72
CA ILE A 204 33.76 3.98 -8.70
C ILE A 204 34.22 3.56 -10.10
N GLY A 205 33.49 3.95 -11.14
CA GLY A 205 33.81 3.77 -12.56
C GLY A 205 33.15 4.84 -13.44
N LYS A 206 33.08 4.62 -14.76
CA LYS A 206 32.47 5.54 -15.73
C LYS A 206 30.95 5.40 -15.76
N TYR A 207 30.45 4.18 -15.58
CA TYR A 207 29.02 3.89 -15.45
C TYR A 207 28.63 3.69 -13.99
N SER A 208 29.54 3.26 -13.13
CA SER A 208 29.24 2.74 -11.81
C SER A 208 29.55 3.72 -10.66
N SER A 209 28.66 3.72 -9.68
CA SER A 209 28.78 4.47 -8.43
C SER A 209 28.26 3.66 -7.25
N LEU A 210 28.61 4.07 -6.03
CA LEU A 210 28.15 3.46 -4.78
C LEU A 210 27.32 4.41 -3.96
N ARG A 211 26.30 3.87 -3.30
CA ARG A 211 25.50 4.59 -2.32
C ARG A 211 25.09 3.65 -1.19
N ASN A 212 25.19 4.14 0.04
CA ASN A 212 24.53 3.56 1.20
C ASN A 212 23.12 4.16 1.29
N GLU A 213 22.10 3.33 1.06
CA GLU A 213 20.70 3.74 1.10
C GLU A 213 20.05 3.54 2.49
N LYS A 214 20.86 3.27 3.53
CA LYS A 214 20.41 3.24 4.93
C LYS A 214 19.71 4.54 5.30
N PHE A 215 18.57 4.43 5.97
CA PHE A 215 17.71 5.56 6.29
C PHE A 215 18.37 6.52 7.28
N VAL A 216 18.07 7.81 7.12
CA VAL A 216 18.52 8.90 7.99
C VAL A 216 17.36 9.48 8.77
N ALA A 217 17.64 10.08 9.91
CA ALA A 217 16.64 10.70 10.75
C ALA A 217 16.44 12.18 10.40
N ILE A 218 15.19 12.66 10.42
CA ILE A 218 14.84 14.07 10.20
C ILE A 218 13.85 14.55 11.24
N GLU A 219 14.03 15.81 11.67
CA GLU A 219 13.12 16.55 12.55
C GLU A 219 11.83 16.95 11.82
N ASP A 220 10.66 16.73 12.44
CA ASP A 220 9.36 17.17 11.95
C ASP A 220 9.07 18.64 12.36
N HIS A 221 8.37 19.39 11.51
CA HIS A 221 8.07 20.81 11.77
C HIS A 221 6.76 21.06 12.53
N GLU A 222 5.88 20.07 12.62
CA GLU A 222 4.60 20.22 13.35
C GLU A 222 4.74 19.95 14.86
N ASN A 223 5.80 19.24 15.24
CA ASN A 223 6.20 19.03 16.63
C ASN A 223 7.73 18.94 16.63
N ASP A 224 8.39 20.00 17.09
CA ASP A 224 9.86 20.12 17.14
C ASP A 224 10.56 19.01 17.98
N GLU A 225 9.80 18.08 18.56
CA GLU A 225 10.27 16.90 19.30
C GLU A 225 10.14 15.56 18.54
N LYS A 226 9.48 15.51 17.37
CA LYS A 226 9.23 14.25 16.66
C LYS A 226 10.30 13.99 15.57
N ILE A 227 11.01 12.88 15.71
CA ILE A 227 12.01 12.40 14.74
C ILE A 227 11.41 11.26 13.90
N ARG A 228 11.64 11.27 12.59
CA ARG A 228 11.26 10.16 11.69
C ARG A 228 12.43 9.71 10.82
N LEU A 229 12.44 8.43 10.47
CA LEU A 229 13.36 7.89 9.47
C LEU A 229 12.85 8.16 8.05
N ILE A 230 13.77 8.54 7.16
CA ILE A 230 13.49 8.69 5.74
C ILE A 230 14.61 8.08 4.90
N TYR A 231 14.27 7.74 3.66
CA TYR A 231 15.27 7.43 2.64
C TYR A 231 16.28 8.58 2.49
N PRO A 232 17.59 8.32 2.44
CA PRO A 232 18.61 9.37 2.47
C PRO A 232 18.49 10.30 1.25
N PRO A 233 18.23 11.61 1.46
CA PRO A 233 18.30 12.61 0.41
C PRO A 233 19.66 12.65 -0.28
N ASN A 234 19.72 13.11 -1.53
CA ASN A 234 20.97 13.18 -2.31
C ASN A 234 21.99 14.13 -1.66
N GLU A 235 21.51 15.17 -1.00
CA GLU A 235 22.28 16.18 -0.28
C GLU A 235 23.08 15.58 0.90
N CYS A 236 22.61 14.46 1.45
CA CYS A 236 23.30 13.77 2.54
C CYS A 236 24.57 13.03 2.08
N GLY A 237 24.78 12.91 0.75
CA GLY A 237 25.92 12.22 0.16
C GLY A 237 25.80 10.70 0.18
N TYR A 238 26.89 10.02 -0.20
CA TYR A 238 26.89 8.58 -0.48
C TYR A 238 26.77 7.70 0.76
N ASN A 239 27.07 8.23 1.94
CA ASN A 239 26.92 7.56 3.22
C ASN A 239 26.27 8.52 4.24
N GLY A 240 25.05 8.98 3.93
CA GLY A 240 24.33 9.96 4.74
C GLY A 240 24.08 9.52 6.19
N SER A 241 23.86 8.23 6.41
CA SER A 241 23.75 7.66 7.76
C SER A 241 25.07 7.63 8.53
N LYS A 242 26.20 7.95 7.87
CA LYS A 242 27.58 7.80 8.38
C LYS A 242 27.80 6.45 9.03
N ASP A 243 27.31 5.40 8.37
CA ASP A 243 27.47 4.04 8.84
C ASP A 243 28.96 3.71 8.98
N ILE A 244 29.31 2.98 10.04
CA ILE A 244 30.69 2.61 10.35
C ILE A 244 31.27 1.68 9.28
N ARG A 245 30.41 0.86 8.66
CA ARG A 245 30.78 -0.04 7.57
C ARG A 245 30.78 0.73 6.25
N ASP A 246 31.83 1.50 6.04
CA ASP A 246 32.03 2.37 4.88
C ASP A 246 32.79 1.66 3.75
N LEU A 247 32.05 1.12 2.78
CA LEU A 247 32.64 0.37 1.67
C LEU A 247 33.55 1.23 0.77
N THR A 248 33.45 2.56 0.80
CA THR A 248 34.35 3.41 -0.01
C THR A 248 35.79 3.34 0.48
N LYS A 249 36.01 3.18 1.79
CA LYS A 249 37.32 2.97 2.38
C LYS A 249 37.87 1.60 2.03
N GLU A 250 37.03 0.56 2.15
CA GLU A 250 37.37 -0.80 1.73
C GLU A 250 37.78 -0.85 0.26
N ILE A 251 37.15 -0.06 -0.61
CA ILE A 251 37.53 0.04 -2.03
C ILE A 251 38.86 0.75 -2.24
N ILE A 252 39.14 1.82 -1.49
CA ILE A 252 40.44 2.48 -1.57
C ILE A 252 41.54 1.49 -1.16
N ASP A 253 41.31 0.73 -0.08
CA ASP A 253 42.24 -0.29 0.39
C ASP A 253 42.39 -1.43 -0.62
N LEU A 254 41.29 -1.90 -1.24
CA LEU A 254 41.32 -2.92 -2.29
C LEU A 254 41.97 -2.44 -3.59
N LYS A 255 41.72 -1.20 -4.03
CA LYS A 255 42.38 -0.60 -5.20
C LYS A 255 43.88 -0.43 -4.93
N THR A 256 44.25 -0.03 -3.71
CA THR A 256 45.65 0.06 -3.27
C THR A 256 46.29 -1.33 -3.20
N TYR A 257 45.60 -2.32 -2.62
CA TYR A 257 46.04 -3.71 -2.52
C TYR A 257 46.22 -4.35 -3.90
N ARG A 258 45.24 -4.24 -4.81
CA ARG A 258 45.32 -4.75 -6.19
C ARG A 258 46.45 -4.09 -6.99
N LYS A 259 46.72 -2.81 -6.75
CA LYS A 259 47.86 -2.09 -7.36
C LYS A 259 49.21 -2.59 -6.87
N ILE A 260 49.29 -3.08 -5.62
CA ILE A 260 50.55 -3.55 -5.00
C ILE A 260 50.73 -5.08 -5.16
N TYR A 261 49.65 -5.86 -5.15
CA TYR A 261 49.66 -7.32 -4.99
C TYR A 261 48.75 -8.09 -6.00
N GLY A 262 48.20 -7.44 -7.03
CA GLY A 262 47.29 -8.06 -8.01
C GLY A 262 47.93 -9.18 -8.86
N PRO A 263 47.22 -10.28 -9.14
CA PRO A 263 47.84 -11.52 -9.61
C PRO A 263 47.98 -11.63 -11.13
N ASN A 264 49.23 -11.68 -11.61
CA ASN A 264 49.67 -12.65 -12.60
C ASN A 264 49.72 -14.09 -12.01
N ALA A 265 48.66 -14.56 -11.33
CA ALA A 265 48.65 -15.88 -10.67
C ALA A 265 47.38 -16.70 -11.01
N THR A 266 47.59 -17.99 -11.29
CA THR A 266 46.74 -18.93 -12.04
C THR A 266 45.78 -19.76 -11.14
N PRO A 267 44.69 -20.37 -11.68
CA PRO A 267 43.57 -20.93 -10.89
C PRO A 267 43.50 -22.48 -10.80
N LEU A 268 42.70 -23.01 -9.85
CA LEU A 268 42.34 -24.45 -9.69
C LEU A 268 40.84 -24.67 -9.37
N LYS A 269 40.32 -25.88 -9.69
CA LYS A 269 38.93 -26.27 -10.07
C LYS A 269 38.06 -26.98 -8.99
N ASN A 270 36.72 -26.84 -9.16
CA ASN A 270 35.55 -27.77 -9.01
C ASN A 270 35.21 -28.58 -7.73
N SER A 271 33.91 -28.63 -7.33
CA SER A 271 33.02 -29.85 -7.34
C SER A 271 31.73 -29.85 -6.45
N LYS A 272 30.56 -30.00 -7.10
CA LYS A 272 29.35 -30.87 -6.86
C LYS A 272 28.28 -30.66 -5.75
N THR A 273 27.04 -30.99 -6.18
CA THR A 273 25.64 -30.85 -5.68
C THR A 273 25.03 -32.15 -5.12
N ILE A 274 23.97 -32.11 -4.28
CA ILE A 274 22.93 -33.18 -4.12
C ILE A 274 21.54 -32.60 -3.72
N ASN A 275 20.44 -33.18 -4.25
CA ASN A 275 18.98 -32.91 -4.09
C ASN A 275 18.29 -33.83 -3.05
N ASN A 276 17.03 -33.54 -2.64
CA ASN A 276 15.85 -34.44 -2.77
C ASN A 276 14.50 -33.90 -2.19
N SER A 277 13.40 -34.59 -2.54
CA SER A 277 11.99 -34.18 -2.74
C SER A 277 10.92 -34.93 -1.90
N SER A 278 9.61 -34.63 -2.15
CA SER A 278 8.33 -35.41 -1.99
C SER A 278 7.32 -34.90 -0.91
N SER A 279 5.98 -35.13 -0.91
CA SER A 279 4.85 -35.18 -1.89
C SER A 279 3.47 -35.31 -1.16
N SER A 280 2.45 -34.53 -1.58
CA SER A 280 0.95 -34.56 -1.49
C SER A 280 0.09 -35.43 -0.51
N SER A 281 -1.04 -34.84 -0.05
CA SER A 281 -2.37 -35.50 0.10
C SER A 281 -3.55 -34.50 0.05
N ARG A 282 -4.57 -34.73 -0.80
CA ARG A 282 -5.79 -33.90 -0.99
C ARG A 282 -6.94 -34.31 -0.07
N SER A 283 -7.72 -33.35 0.47
CA SER A 283 -9.05 -33.58 1.06
C SER A 283 -10.01 -32.39 0.94
N ASN A 284 -11.27 -32.70 0.62
CA ASN A 284 -12.55 -31.99 0.82
C ASN A 284 -12.73 -30.55 0.33
N GLY A 285 -13.42 -30.37 -0.81
CA GLY A 285 -14.32 -29.25 -1.13
C GLY A 285 -13.78 -27.82 -1.12
N VAL A 286 -12.59 -27.61 -0.56
CA VAL A 286 -11.89 -26.35 -0.40
C VAL A 286 -11.43 -25.86 -1.76
N ASP A 287 -11.67 -24.58 -2.02
CA ASP A 287 -11.13 -23.89 -3.17
C ASP A 287 -9.63 -23.67 -2.94
N LEU A 288 -8.82 -24.56 -3.50
CA LEU A 288 -7.36 -24.50 -3.39
C LEU A 288 -6.76 -23.28 -4.10
N ARG A 289 -7.53 -22.51 -4.87
CA ARG A 289 -7.05 -21.27 -5.50
C ARG A 289 -7.37 -20.04 -4.67
N ARG A 290 -8.02 -20.16 -3.52
CA ARG A 290 -8.43 -19.02 -2.70
C ARG A 290 -8.12 -19.21 -1.23
N LEU A 291 -7.63 -18.14 -0.61
CA LEU A 291 -7.31 -18.09 0.80
C LEU A 291 -7.84 -16.78 1.39
N ILE A 292 -8.48 -16.84 2.56
CA ILE A 292 -8.90 -15.65 3.30
C ILE A 292 -7.90 -15.39 4.42
N LEU A 293 -7.47 -14.13 4.54
CA LEU A 293 -6.63 -13.61 5.62
C LEU A 293 -7.48 -12.67 6.48
N LEU A 294 -7.48 -12.90 7.78
CA LEU A 294 -8.14 -12.06 8.79
C LEU A 294 -7.09 -11.30 9.61
N ASN A 295 -7.54 -10.23 10.28
CA ASN A 295 -6.73 -9.40 11.18
C ASN A 295 -5.55 -8.67 10.49
N LEU A 296 -5.71 -8.32 9.21
CA LEU A 296 -4.75 -7.48 8.50
C LEU A 296 -4.68 -6.08 9.15
N PRO A 297 -3.48 -5.51 9.35
CA PRO A 297 -3.33 -4.12 9.73
C PRO A 297 -4.02 -3.19 8.72
N THR A 298 -4.77 -2.20 9.21
CA THR A 298 -5.59 -1.30 8.37
C THR A 298 -4.76 -0.30 7.55
N ASP A 299 -3.52 -0.06 7.96
CA ASP A 299 -2.52 0.78 7.30
C ASP A 299 -1.50 -0.03 6.50
N LEU A 300 -1.72 -1.35 6.36
CA LEU A 300 -0.83 -2.25 5.65
C LEU A 300 -0.74 -1.85 4.16
N ILE A 301 0.47 -1.49 3.75
CA ILE A 301 0.77 -1.23 2.35
C ILE A 301 0.65 -2.56 1.57
N ARG A 302 0.06 -2.48 0.36
CA ARG A 302 -0.29 -3.65 -0.47
C ARG A 302 0.91 -4.57 -0.71
N GLU A 303 2.09 -4.02 -0.94
CA GLU A 303 3.32 -4.75 -1.20
C GLU A 303 3.71 -5.66 -0.02
N TYR A 304 3.45 -5.24 1.23
CA TYR A 304 3.70 -6.07 2.41
C TYR A 304 2.72 -7.25 2.51
N LEU A 305 1.45 -7.02 2.18
CA LEU A 305 0.45 -8.08 2.09
C LEU A 305 0.84 -9.10 1.02
N GLU A 306 1.24 -8.65 -0.16
CA GLU A 306 1.67 -9.50 -1.27
C GLU A 306 2.90 -10.33 -0.91
N LEU A 307 3.92 -9.72 -0.29
CA LEU A 307 5.10 -10.45 0.19
C LEU A 307 4.75 -11.54 1.21
N TYR A 308 3.85 -11.24 2.14
CA TYR A 308 3.39 -12.21 3.15
C TYR A 308 2.61 -13.36 2.49
N ILE A 309 1.72 -13.04 1.56
CA ILE A 309 0.97 -14.02 0.78
C ILE A 309 1.89 -14.91 -0.06
N GLU A 310 2.87 -14.32 -0.76
CA GLU A 310 3.84 -15.06 -1.56
C GLU A 310 4.68 -16.01 -0.71
N TYR A 311 5.04 -15.60 0.52
CA TYR A 311 5.69 -16.48 1.49
C TYR A 311 4.78 -17.65 1.84
N LEU A 312 3.52 -17.40 2.22
CA LEU A 312 2.57 -18.44 2.61
C LEU A 312 2.28 -19.40 1.47
N SER A 313 2.05 -18.89 0.26
CA SER A 313 1.62 -19.65 -0.91
C SER A 313 2.75 -20.42 -1.60
N GLY A 314 4.01 -20.07 -1.32
CA GLY A 314 5.14 -20.62 -2.04
C GLY A 314 5.25 -20.13 -3.47
N GLU A 315 5.16 -18.81 -3.63
CA GLU A 315 5.32 -18.11 -4.91
C GLU A 315 4.18 -18.36 -5.90
N ALA A 316 3.01 -18.82 -5.41
CA ALA A 316 1.82 -18.87 -6.25
C ALA A 316 1.42 -17.44 -6.66
N GLU A 317 1.30 -17.23 -7.96
CA GLU A 317 0.97 -15.91 -8.51
C GLU A 317 -0.42 -15.46 -8.05
N ILE A 318 -0.48 -14.28 -7.46
CA ILE A 318 -1.74 -13.65 -7.06
C ILE A 318 -2.44 -13.16 -8.33
N GLU A 319 -3.63 -13.69 -8.58
CA GLU A 319 -4.51 -13.20 -9.65
C GLU A 319 -5.17 -11.88 -9.22
N ARG A 320 -5.64 -11.82 -7.97
CA ARG A 320 -6.19 -10.60 -7.35
C ARG A 320 -6.31 -10.74 -5.83
N VAL A 321 -6.33 -9.59 -5.16
CA VAL A 321 -6.64 -9.45 -3.73
C VAL A 321 -7.91 -8.62 -3.60
N GLU A 322 -8.91 -9.20 -2.97
CA GLU A 322 -10.24 -8.61 -2.77
C GLU A 322 -10.46 -8.41 -1.28
N TYR A 323 -10.77 -7.19 -0.85
CA TYR A 323 -11.04 -6.90 0.56
C TYR A 323 -12.52 -7.14 0.88
N SER A 324 -12.78 -7.51 2.14
CA SER A 324 -14.14 -7.78 2.61
C SER A 324 -15.00 -6.51 2.59
N THR A 325 -16.27 -6.65 2.26
CA THR A 325 -17.26 -5.57 2.42
C THR A 325 -17.69 -5.39 3.87
N LEU A 326 -17.30 -6.31 4.76
CA LEU A 326 -17.65 -6.32 6.18
C LEU A 326 -16.56 -5.66 7.03
N GLU A 327 -15.29 -6.03 6.81
CA GLU A 327 -14.14 -5.59 7.63
C GLU A 327 -12.89 -5.29 6.78
N ASP A 328 -12.32 -4.11 6.95
CA ASP A 328 -11.12 -3.65 6.19
C ASP A 328 -9.87 -4.47 6.52
N SER A 329 -9.86 -5.17 7.65
CA SER A 329 -8.81 -6.09 8.11
C SER A 329 -8.93 -7.50 7.50
N THR A 330 -9.87 -7.73 6.59
CA THR A 330 -10.09 -9.04 5.96
C THR A 330 -9.91 -8.96 4.46
N ALA A 331 -9.13 -9.88 3.90
CA ALA A 331 -8.96 -10.01 2.46
C ALA A 331 -9.02 -11.46 1.99
N MET A 332 -9.65 -11.68 0.84
CA MET A 332 -9.55 -12.92 0.08
C MET A 332 -8.52 -12.73 -1.03
N VAL A 333 -7.64 -13.71 -1.14
CA VAL A 333 -6.61 -13.76 -2.17
C VAL A 333 -6.99 -14.87 -3.12
N THR A 334 -7.04 -14.55 -4.41
CA THR A 334 -7.19 -15.55 -5.47
C THR A 334 -5.87 -15.73 -6.18
N PHE A 335 -5.44 -16.97 -6.36
CA PHE A 335 -4.19 -17.35 -7.00
C PHE A 335 -4.45 -17.91 -8.40
N LYS A 336 -3.51 -17.74 -9.33
CA LYS A 336 -3.61 -18.34 -10.67
C LYS A 336 -3.51 -19.87 -10.67
N THR A 337 -2.84 -20.43 -9.67
CA THR A 337 -2.65 -21.88 -9.49
C THR A 337 -3.27 -22.37 -8.17
N GLU A 338 -3.50 -23.68 -8.06
CA GLU A 338 -3.88 -24.31 -6.79
C GLU A 338 -2.73 -24.24 -5.78
N LEU A 339 -3.07 -24.06 -4.50
CA LEU A 339 -2.15 -24.03 -3.38
C LEU A 339 -1.97 -25.42 -2.74
N ASP A 340 -0.78 -25.66 -2.20
CA ASP A 340 -0.57 -26.72 -1.22
C ASP A 340 -0.94 -26.21 0.18
N MET A 341 -2.17 -26.46 0.61
CA MET A 341 -2.68 -25.98 1.89
C MET A 341 -1.93 -26.56 3.10
N ALA A 342 -1.31 -27.73 2.98
CA ALA A 342 -0.48 -28.27 4.06
C ALA A 342 0.79 -27.41 4.24
N GLU A 343 1.39 -27.01 3.13
CA GLU A 343 2.57 -26.15 3.12
C GLU A 343 2.23 -24.71 3.57
N VAL A 344 1.08 -24.17 3.13
CA VAL A 344 0.57 -22.86 3.59
C VAL A 344 0.42 -22.86 5.12
N ARG A 345 -0.24 -23.87 5.69
CA ARG A 345 -0.41 -24.00 7.15
C ARG A 345 0.93 -24.14 7.87
N ARG A 346 1.87 -24.90 7.32
CA ARG A 346 3.21 -25.06 7.89
C ARG A 346 3.95 -23.72 7.95
N ARG A 347 3.90 -22.94 6.87
CA ARG A 347 4.55 -21.62 6.78
C ARG A 347 3.88 -20.58 7.68
N HIS A 348 2.56 -20.61 7.76
CA HIS A 348 1.79 -19.78 8.69
C HIS A 348 2.13 -20.08 10.15
N LEU A 349 2.23 -21.36 10.54
CA LEU A 349 2.62 -21.73 11.91
C LEU A 349 4.00 -21.19 12.29
N ILE A 350 4.92 -21.13 11.32
CA ILE A 350 6.25 -20.54 11.52
C ILE A 350 6.17 -19.02 11.60
N ARG A 351 5.27 -18.38 10.84
CA ARG A 351 5.13 -16.91 10.78
C ARG A 351 3.65 -16.50 10.77
N PRO A 352 2.98 -16.50 11.94
CA PRO A 352 1.57 -16.17 12.02
C PRO A 352 1.31 -14.65 12.03
N LYS A 353 2.35 -13.82 12.08
CA LYS A 353 2.24 -12.36 12.24
C LYS A 353 2.68 -11.57 11.01
N LEU A 354 2.04 -10.42 10.81
CA LEU A 354 2.40 -9.39 9.84
C LEU A 354 2.23 -8.00 10.49
N ASN A 355 3.31 -7.22 10.57
CA ASN A 355 3.37 -5.94 11.32
C ASN A 355 2.73 -6.06 12.72
N ASP A 356 3.22 -7.02 13.51
CA ASP A 356 2.75 -7.38 14.87
C ASP A 356 1.31 -7.92 14.99
N SER A 357 0.47 -7.77 13.96
CA SER A 357 -0.87 -8.36 13.90
C SER A 357 -0.82 -9.87 13.68
N GLU A 358 -1.56 -10.60 14.50
CA GLU A 358 -1.70 -12.06 14.39
C GLU A 358 -2.73 -12.43 13.32
N ILE A 359 -2.21 -12.77 12.14
CA ILE A 359 -2.99 -13.09 10.96
C ILE A 359 -3.61 -14.46 11.12
N SER A 360 -4.92 -14.56 10.88
CA SER A 360 -5.61 -15.86 10.83
C SER A 360 -5.89 -16.24 9.38
N LEU A 361 -5.71 -17.53 9.07
CA LEU A 361 -6.00 -18.08 7.75
C LEU A 361 -7.32 -18.84 7.77
N VAL A 362 -8.14 -18.59 6.75
CA VAL A 362 -9.39 -19.30 6.52
C VAL A 362 -9.37 -19.90 5.12
N GLU A 363 -9.57 -21.22 5.06
CA GLU A 363 -9.72 -21.94 3.79
C GLU A 363 -11.07 -21.60 3.16
N VAL A 364 -11.07 -21.31 1.87
CA VAL A 364 -12.31 -20.95 1.18
C VAL A 364 -13.07 -22.21 0.84
N VAL A 365 -14.30 -22.31 1.36
CA VAL A 365 -15.26 -23.35 0.98
C VAL A 365 -16.37 -22.75 0.13
N PRO A 366 -17.01 -23.54 -0.75
CA PRO A 366 -18.17 -23.09 -1.51
C PRO A 366 -19.26 -22.51 -0.58
N PRO A 367 -19.75 -21.29 -0.84
CA PRO A 367 -20.70 -20.63 0.04
C PRO A 367 -22.06 -21.32 -0.04
N ALA A 368 -22.67 -21.54 1.13
CA ALA A 368 -24.01 -22.08 1.28
C ALA A 368 -25.05 -20.99 1.59
N THR A 369 -24.66 -19.72 1.59
CA THR A 369 -25.50 -18.59 1.99
C THR A 369 -25.65 -17.58 0.85
N ILE A 370 -26.85 -17.02 0.72
CA ILE A 370 -27.15 -15.86 -0.15
C ILE A 370 -27.52 -14.66 0.71
N MET A 371 -27.28 -13.47 0.17
CA MET A 371 -27.77 -12.21 0.69
C MET A 371 -28.85 -11.65 -0.23
N ILE A 372 -29.92 -11.16 0.37
CA ILE A 372 -31.09 -10.63 -0.34
C ILE A 372 -31.26 -9.17 0.04
N GLN A 373 -31.20 -8.30 -0.96
CA GLN A 373 -31.45 -6.87 -0.86
C GLN A 373 -32.72 -6.51 -1.63
N ASN A 374 -33.19 -5.26 -1.45
CA ASN A 374 -34.46 -4.78 -2.01
C ASN A 374 -35.67 -5.62 -1.56
N LEU A 375 -35.70 -5.92 -0.26
CA LEU A 375 -36.79 -6.66 0.38
C LEU A 375 -38.05 -5.78 0.49
N PRO A 376 -39.26 -6.34 0.27
CA PRO A 376 -40.51 -5.68 0.63
C PRO A 376 -40.56 -5.37 2.13
N SER A 377 -41.16 -4.25 2.51
CA SER A 377 -41.23 -3.82 3.91
C SER A 377 -42.09 -4.73 4.81
N ASP A 378 -42.92 -5.60 4.23
CA ASP A 378 -43.81 -6.54 4.90
C ASP A 378 -43.33 -8.00 4.84
N ILE A 379 -42.13 -8.25 4.30
CA ILE A 379 -41.62 -9.62 4.13
C ILE A 379 -41.31 -10.26 5.50
N SER A 380 -41.74 -11.51 5.69
CA SER A 380 -41.43 -12.28 6.90
C SER A 380 -40.36 -13.35 6.65
N ARG A 381 -39.73 -13.82 7.73
CA ARG A 381 -38.79 -14.95 7.73
C ARG A 381 -39.38 -16.19 7.06
N ASP A 382 -40.58 -16.58 7.45
CA ASP A 382 -41.26 -17.76 6.94
C ASP A 382 -41.51 -17.66 5.42
N VAL A 383 -41.79 -16.47 4.90
CA VAL A 383 -41.99 -16.24 3.46
C VAL A 383 -40.69 -16.44 2.70
N LEU A 384 -39.57 -15.88 3.17
CA LEU A 384 -38.26 -16.09 2.56
C LEU A 384 -37.86 -17.56 2.61
N GLU A 385 -38.00 -18.20 3.77
CA GLU A 385 -37.66 -19.61 3.96
C GLU A 385 -38.48 -20.51 3.01
N LEU A 386 -39.80 -20.31 2.93
CA LEU A 386 -40.68 -21.07 2.05
C LEU A 386 -40.37 -20.83 0.58
N TYR A 387 -40.06 -19.58 0.19
CA TYR A 387 -39.74 -19.24 -1.19
C TYR A 387 -38.43 -19.89 -1.65
N PHE A 388 -37.35 -19.75 -0.86
CA PHE A 388 -36.05 -20.31 -1.19
C PHE A 388 -35.96 -21.83 -0.99
N SER A 389 -36.84 -22.41 -0.17
CA SER A 389 -37.02 -23.86 -0.10
C SER A 389 -37.71 -24.46 -1.33
N ASN A 390 -38.43 -23.64 -2.11
CA ASN A 390 -39.20 -24.11 -3.25
C ASN A 390 -38.37 -24.16 -4.55
N ARG A 391 -37.88 -25.37 -4.87
CA ARG A 391 -37.08 -25.62 -6.07
C ARG A 391 -37.73 -25.18 -7.39
N ARG A 392 -39.07 -25.17 -7.52
CA ARG A 392 -39.74 -24.74 -8.77
C ARG A 392 -39.78 -23.22 -8.92
N ARG A 393 -39.78 -22.46 -7.82
CA ARG A 393 -39.95 -21.00 -7.83
C ARG A 393 -38.64 -20.24 -7.74
N SER A 394 -37.66 -20.77 -7.01
CA SER A 394 -36.39 -20.08 -6.72
C SER A 394 -35.17 -20.87 -7.18
N ASN A 395 -35.36 -22.08 -7.72
CA ASN A 395 -34.28 -23.07 -7.96
C ASN A 395 -33.47 -23.45 -6.72
N GLY A 396 -33.93 -23.06 -5.53
CA GLY A 396 -33.29 -23.36 -4.26
C GLY A 396 -33.47 -24.80 -3.81
N GLY A 397 -33.40 -24.98 -2.50
CA GLY A 397 -33.40 -26.27 -1.84
C GLY A 397 -33.53 -26.07 -0.34
N GLN A 398 -33.25 -27.10 0.46
CA GLN A 398 -33.52 -27.07 1.89
C GLN A 398 -32.83 -25.88 2.55
N VAL A 399 -33.61 -24.94 3.08
CA VAL A 399 -33.12 -23.82 3.89
C VAL A 399 -32.89 -24.33 5.31
N THR A 400 -31.79 -23.89 5.91
CA THR A 400 -31.37 -24.24 7.27
C THR A 400 -31.46 -23.05 8.21
N ASP A 401 -31.30 -21.82 7.70
CA ASP A 401 -31.42 -20.61 8.49
C ASP A 401 -31.78 -19.40 7.64
N VAL A 402 -32.46 -18.43 8.27
CA VAL A 402 -32.81 -17.12 7.70
C VAL A 402 -32.59 -16.06 8.77
N VAL A 403 -31.73 -15.08 8.48
CA VAL A 403 -31.36 -13.99 9.40
C VAL A 403 -31.67 -12.66 8.75
N PHE A 404 -32.38 -11.77 9.44
CA PHE A 404 -32.60 -10.39 9.02
C PHE A 404 -31.56 -9.47 9.64
N ASP A 405 -31.12 -8.50 8.86
CA ASP A 405 -30.40 -7.33 9.33
C ASP A 405 -31.29 -6.10 9.14
N ASP A 406 -31.97 -5.72 10.22
CA ASP A 406 -32.93 -4.62 10.25
C ASP A 406 -32.25 -3.25 10.01
N GLU A 407 -30.96 -3.12 10.34
CA GLU A 407 -30.21 -1.87 10.21
C GLU A 407 -29.87 -1.57 8.74
N TYR A 408 -29.63 -2.60 7.94
CA TYR A 408 -29.21 -2.50 6.54
C TYR A 408 -30.24 -3.07 5.55
N GLN A 409 -31.45 -3.41 6.02
CA GLN A 409 -32.60 -3.84 5.21
C GLN A 409 -32.27 -4.98 4.24
N HIS A 410 -31.52 -5.98 4.72
CA HIS A 410 -31.20 -7.18 3.96
C HIS A 410 -31.43 -8.45 4.78
N ALA A 411 -31.52 -9.60 4.10
CA ALA A 411 -31.66 -10.90 4.74
C ALA A 411 -30.62 -11.89 4.21
N LEU A 412 -30.12 -12.76 5.09
CA LEU A 412 -29.25 -13.87 4.75
C LEU A 412 -30.05 -15.16 4.79
N VAL A 413 -29.96 -15.98 3.74
CA VAL A 413 -30.60 -17.30 3.66
C VAL A 413 -29.53 -18.36 3.46
N THR A 414 -29.45 -19.33 4.36
CA THR A 414 -28.45 -20.40 4.34
C THR A 414 -29.09 -21.74 3.96
N PHE A 415 -28.53 -22.40 2.95
CA PHE A 415 -28.98 -23.69 2.44
C PHE A 415 -28.19 -24.85 3.04
N ALA A 416 -28.81 -26.04 3.06
CA ALA A 416 -28.12 -27.27 3.46
C ALA A 416 -27.04 -27.71 2.46
N ASP A 417 -27.24 -27.46 1.15
CA ASP A 417 -26.28 -27.77 0.09
C ASP A 417 -25.82 -26.49 -0.63
N TYR A 418 -24.52 -26.23 -0.66
CA TYR A 418 -23.91 -25.10 -1.37
C TYR A 418 -24.24 -25.08 -2.87
N LYS A 419 -24.58 -26.23 -3.47
CA LYS A 419 -25.01 -26.30 -4.88
C LYS A 419 -26.33 -25.58 -5.12
N ASP A 420 -27.13 -25.36 -4.08
CA ASP A 420 -28.40 -24.65 -4.17
C ASP A 420 -28.17 -23.16 -4.43
N VAL A 421 -27.17 -22.56 -3.77
CA VAL A 421 -26.73 -21.18 -4.00
C VAL A 421 -26.43 -20.92 -5.48
N ARG A 422 -25.67 -21.81 -6.12
CA ARG A 422 -25.32 -21.67 -7.55
C ARG A 422 -26.51 -21.73 -8.50
N ARG A 423 -27.61 -22.37 -8.10
CA ARG A 423 -28.83 -22.44 -8.91
C ARG A 423 -29.72 -21.24 -8.65
N VAL A 424 -29.83 -20.83 -7.40
CA VAL A 424 -30.59 -19.66 -6.97
C VAL A 424 -30.05 -18.39 -7.63
N ILE A 425 -28.73 -18.18 -7.61
CA ILE A 425 -28.12 -16.95 -8.15
C ILE A 425 -28.33 -16.75 -9.66
N LYS A 426 -28.61 -17.83 -10.41
CA LYS A 426 -28.84 -17.80 -11.85
C LYS A 426 -30.29 -17.53 -12.24
N HIS A 427 -31.18 -17.41 -11.24
CA HIS A 427 -32.60 -17.17 -11.44
C HIS A 427 -32.95 -15.76 -10.98
N GLU A 428 -33.88 -15.10 -11.68
CA GLU A 428 -34.45 -13.84 -11.21
C GLU A 428 -35.51 -14.12 -10.15
N HIS A 429 -35.47 -13.37 -9.05
CA HIS A 429 -36.37 -13.60 -7.92
C HIS A 429 -37.37 -12.48 -7.79
N SER A 430 -38.63 -12.86 -7.56
CA SER A 430 -39.68 -11.91 -7.23
C SER A 430 -40.65 -12.51 -6.21
N ILE A 431 -41.00 -11.69 -5.21
CA ILE A 431 -42.02 -12.01 -4.20
C ILE A 431 -43.03 -10.86 -4.20
N HIS A 432 -44.32 -11.18 -4.28
CA HIS A 432 -45.40 -10.17 -4.34
C HIS A 432 -45.19 -9.11 -5.45
N GLY A 433 -44.65 -9.51 -6.60
CA GLY A 433 -44.34 -8.61 -7.71
C GLY A 433 -43.13 -7.68 -7.49
N HIS A 434 -42.47 -7.77 -6.33
CA HIS A 434 -41.26 -7.02 -6.02
C HIS A 434 -40.03 -7.85 -6.39
N ARG A 435 -39.15 -7.27 -7.22
CA ARG A 435 -37.91 -7.92 -7.66
C ARG A 435 -36.87 -7.87 -6.55
N LEU A 436 -36.32 -9.01 -6.18
CA LEU A 436 -35.28 -9.11 -5.16
C LEU A 436 -33.89 -9.04 -5.81
N ASP A 437 -32.93 -8.39 -5.15
CA ASP A 437 -31.51 -8.48 -5.52
C ASP A 437 -30.87 -9.58 -4.68
N VAL A 438 -30.51 -10.70 -5.32
CA VAL A 438 -29.97 -11.87 -4.65
C VAL A 438 -28.51 -12.04 -5.03
N ARG A 439 -27.63 -12.08 -4.03
CA ARG A 439 -26.18 -12.18 -4.20
C ARG A 439 -25.59 -13.31 -3.38
N ILE A 440 -24.45 -13.85 -3.81
CA ILE A 440 -23.73 -14.86 -3.03
C ILE A 440 -23.14 -14.19 -1.79
N TYR A 441 -23.28 -14.83 -0.63
CA TYR A 441 -22.73 -14.35 0.63
C TYR A 441 -21.61 -15.27 1.13
N TYR A 442 -20.46 -14.67 1.40
CA TYR A 442 -19.30 -15.30 2.01
C TYR A 442 -19.17 -14.78 3.43
N LYS A 443 -19.19 -15.68 4.42
CA LYS A 443 -19.18 -15.36 5.85
C LYS A 443 -18.19 -14.26 6.28
N TYR A 444 -16.98 -14.27 5.72
CA TYR A 444 -15.93 -13.30 6.06
C TYR A 444 -15.78 -12.16 5.04
N MET A 445 -16.30 -12.31 3.82
CA MET A 445 -16.14 -11.32 2.74
C MET A 445 -17.39 -10.45 2.54
N GLY A 446 -18.55 -10.88 3.02
CA GLY A 446 -19.84 -10.28 2.72
C GLY A 446 -20.34 -10.72 1.35
N ILE A 447 -20.62 -9.78 0.46
CA ILE A 447 -21.08 -10.08 -0.91
C ILE A 447 -19.91 -10.58 -1.77
N GLU A 448 -20.19 -11.48 -2.72
CA GLU A 448 -19.19 -11.90 -3.72
C GLU A 448 -18.46 -10.70 -4.37
N PRO A 449 -17.12 -10.65 -4.31
CA PRO A 449 -16.34 -9.46 -4.70
C PRO A 449 -16.27 -9.18 -6.21
N PHE A 450 -16.84 -10.03 -7.05
CA PHE A 450 -16.65 -9.93 -8.50
C PHE A 450 -17.41 -8.83 -9.21
N ILE A 451 -18.40 -8.18 -8.61
CA ILE A 451 -19.01 -6.99 -9.21
C ILE A 451 -19.45 -6.03 -8.10
N ASP A 452 -18.55 -5.12 -7.75
CA ASP A 452 -18.78 -3.70 -8.02
C ASP A 452 -17.44 -2.93 -8.00
N ALA A 453 -16.70 -2.98 -9.12
CA ALA A 453 -15.52 -2.15 -9.32
C ALA A 453 -15.81 -0.64 -9.14
N SER A 454 -17.09 -0.22 -9.15
CA SER A 454 -17.48 1.16 -8.85
C SER A 454 -17.41 1.49 -7.36
N ASN A 455 -17.20 0.52 -6.46
CA ASN A 455 -17.15 0.72 -5.01
C ASN A 455 -15.77 0.51 -4.38
N ILE A 456 -14.84 -0.10 -5.11
CA ILE A 456 -13.42 -0.22 -4.72
C ILE A 456 -12.84 1.20 -4.77
N ASP A 457 -12.30 1.68 -3.65
CA ASP A 457 -11.74 3.03 -3.46
C ASP A 457 -12.74 4.21 -3.40
N LYS A 458 -14.05 3.96 -3.36
CA LYS A 458 -15.02 5.04 -3.07
C LYS A 458 -14.89 5.50 -1.63
N GLN A 459 -14.67 6.81 -1.45
CA GLN A 459 -14.81 7.51 -0.19
C GLN A 459 -16.28 7.87 0.08
N PRO A 460 -16.66 8.18 1.34
CA PRO A 460 -17.95 8.80 1.61
C PRO A 460 -18.14 10.05 0.75
N ASP A 461 -19.37 10.26 0.25
CA ASP A 461 -19.69 11.49 -0.45
C ASP A 461 -19.52 12.69 0.50
N PRO A 462 -18.99 13.83 0.03
CA PRO A 462 -18.91 15.05 0.81
C PRO A 462 -20.27 15.45 1.39
N ILE A 463 -20.29 15.82 2.66
CA ILE A 463 -21.51 16.34 3.30
C ILE A 463 -21.49 17.86 3.21
N CYS A 464 -22.47 18.42 2.52
CA CYS A 464 -22.56 19.85 2.28
C CYS A 464 -23.73 20.46 3.05
N TYR A 465 -23.42 21.39 3.94
CA TYR A 465 -24.43 22.20 4.62
C TYR A 465 -24.43 23.61 4.04
N ARG A 466 -25.56 24.06 3.50
CA ARG A 466 -25.65 25.36 2.83
C ARG A 466 -26.20 26.41 3.78
N ALA A 467 -25.59 27.60 3.73
CA ALA A 467 -26.08 28.78 4.44
C ALA A 467 -27.55 29.14 4.15
N LEU A 468 -28.05 28.76 2.97
CA LEU A 468 -29.44 28.97 2.56
C LEU A 468 -30.42 28.06 3.31
N ASP A 469 -29.98 26.88 3.74
CA ASP A 469 -30.81 25.90 4.46
C ASP A 469 -30.85 26.26 5.95
N ASP A 470 -29.74 26.75 6.50
CA ASP A 470 -29.65 27.26 7.86
C ASP A 470 -28.55 28.34 7.98
N SER A 471 -28.92 29.52 8.49
CA SER A 471 -28.00 30.64 8.66
C SER A 471 -26.89 30.38 9.69
N ARG A 472 -27.05 29.37 10.55
CA ARG A 472 -26.02 28.92 11.50
C ARG A 472 -24.76 28.43 10.79
N TYR A 473 -24.87 27.82 9.62
CA TYR A 473 -23.71 27.38 8.84
C TYR A 473 -22.89 28.59 8.33
N LEU A 474 -23.55 29.66 7.91
CA LEU A 474 -22.87 30.90 7.49
C LEU A 474 -22.15 31.57 8.66
N PHE A 475 -22.78 31.58 9.84
CA PHE A 475 -22.18 32.10 11.05
C PHE A 475 -20.93 31.30 11.44
N LEU A 476 -21.02 29.97 11.42
CA LEU A 476 -19.91 29.08 11.70
C LEU A 476 -18.73 29.29 10.74
N LEU A 477 -18.98 29.45 9.44
CA LEU A 477 -17.92 29.75 8.44
C LEU A 477 -17.23 31.11 8.66
N LYS A 478 -17.95 32.09 9.22
CA LYS A 478 -17.45 33.43 9.51
C LYS A 478 -16.75 33.52 10.87
N ASN A 479 -17.05 32.63 11.81
CA ASN A 479 -16.48 32.61 13.16
C ASN A 479 -15.30 31.62 13.24
N ARG A 480 -14.06 32.12 13.09
CA ARG A 480 -12.84 31.29 13.07
C ARG A 480 -12.67 30.42 14.33
N PRO A 481 -12.79 30.94 15.57
CA PRO A 481 -12.66 30.12 16.78
C PRO A 481 -13.63 28.92 16.85
N LEU A 482 -14.91 29.13 16.55
CA LEU A 482 -15.91 28.05 16.58
C LEU A 482 -15.71 27.04 15.46
N LEU A 483 -15.26 27.50 14.29
CA LEU A 483 -14.91 26.63 13.18
C LEU A 483 -13.72 25.73 13.53
N ASP A 484 -12.71 26.26 14.24
CA ASP A 484 -11.56 25.50 14.69
C ASP A 484 -11.95 24.47 15.78
N GLU A 485 -12.86 24.82 16.70
CA GLU A 485 -13.42 23.85 17.67
C GLU A 485 -14.15 22.69 16.96
N LEU A 486 -14.98 23.01 15.96
CA LEU A 486 -15.65 21.97 15.16
C LEU A 486 -14.62 21.10 14.42
N ARG A 487 -13.56 21.69 13.84
CA ARG A 487 -12.49 20.94 13.16
C ARG A 487 -11.82 19.94 14.10
N GLU A 488 -11.53 20.33 15.34
CA GLU A 488 -10.95 19.41 16.33
C GLU A 488 -11.90 18.25 16.65
N GLN A 489 -13.20 18.50 16.78
CA GLN A 489 -14.19 17.44 17.05
C GLN A 489 -14.42 16.51 15.85
N LEU A 490 -14.15 16.96 14.63
CA LEU A 490 -14.26 16.15 13.42
C LEU A 490 -13.06 15.20 13.20
N LYS A 491 -11.89 15.48 13.78
CA LYS A 491 -10.67 14.65 13.60
C LYS A 491 -10.85 13.17 13.97
N PRO A 492 -11.48 12.79 15.11
CA PRO A 492 -11.69 11.38 15.47
C PRO A 492 -12.55 10.61 14.47
N LEU A 493 -13.38 11.32 13.69
CA LEU A 493 -14.23 10.73 12.65
C LEU A 493 -13.53 10.64 11.28
N ASN A 494 -12.25 10.99 11.19
CA ASN A 494 -11.55 11.19 9.92
C ASN A 494 -12.35 12.14 9.00
N ALA A 495 -12.82 13.25 9.55
CA ALA A 495 -13.57 14.27 8.83
C ALA A 495 -12.80 15.61 8.86
N HIS A 496 -12.82 16.33 7.74
CA HIS A 496 -12.18 17.63 7.60
C HIS A 496 -13.10 18.62 6.87
N VAL A 497 -13.07 19.88 7.28
CA VAL A 497 -13.83 20.96 6.62
C VAL A 497 -13.05 21.47 5.42
N SER A 498 -13.58 21.24 4.22
CA SER A 498 -13.03 21.78 2.97
C SER A 498 -13.58 23.19 2.72
N LEU A 499 -12.70 24.18 2.60
CA LEU A 499 -13.09 25.57 2.34
C LEU A 499 -13.11 25.85 0.83
N GLN A 500 -14.14 25.36 0.11
CA GLN A 500 -14.20 25.52 -1.34
C GLN A 500 -14.98 26.75 -1.82
N THR A 501 -15.97 27.24 -1.07
CA THR A 501 -16.87 28.32 -1.51
C THR A 501 -17.41 29.19 -0.36
N GLU A 502 -17.73 30.46 -0.65
CA GLU A 502 -18.41 31.34 0.31
C GLU A 502 -19.84 30.85 0.57
N GLY A 503 -20.11 30.33 1.77
CA GLY A 503 -21.46 29.98 2.23
C GLY A 503 -21.84 28.49 2.20
N ILE A 504 -20.89 27.58 1.92
CA ILE A 504 -21.09 26.13 2.06
C ILE A 504 -20.08 25.59 3.08
N LEU A 505 -20.59 24.94 4.12
CA LEU A 505 -19.77 24.13 5.02
C LEU A 505 -19.71 22.73 4.43
N GLU A 506 -18.61 22.43 3.74
CA GLU A 506 -18.36 21.11 3.18
C GLU A 506 -17.46 20.30 4.11
N ILE A 507 -17.92 19.11 4.50
CA ILE A 507 -17.15 18.16 5.30
C ILE A 507 -16.81 16.96 4.41
N ILE A 508 -15.51 16.73 4.25
CA ILE A 508 -14.95 15.63 3.48
C ILE A 508 -14.32 14.60 4.41
N PHE A 509 -14.31 13.35 3.96
CA PHE A 509 -13.61 12.27 4.65
C PHE A 509 -12.10 12.35 4.33
N ASN A 510 -11.26 12.27 5.36
CA ASN A 510 -9.80 12.33 5.24
C ASN A 510 -9.08 11.04 5.70
N GLY A 511 -9.81 9.93 5.80
CA GLY A 511 -9.27 8.62 6.16
C GLY A 511 -8.83 7.78 4.96
N ALA A 512 -8.23 6.62 5.26
CA ALA A 512 -7.92 5.58 4.28
C ALA A 512 -9.20 4.87 3.78
N ARG A 513 -9.06 3.73 3.09
CA ARG A 513 -10.17 2.96 2.47
C ARG A 513 -11.39 2.80 3.41
N SER A 514 -12.61 2.85 2.86
CA SER A 514 -13.86 2.73 3.64
C SER A 514 -14.90 1.87 2.92
N THR A 515 -15.52 0.92 3.63
CA THR A 515 -16.59 0.06 3.11
C THR A 515 -17.91 0.81 2.93
N ALA A 516 -18.83 0.29 2.11
CA ALA A 516 -20.16 0.89 1.93
C ALA A 516 -20.91 1.09 3.26
N LYS A 517 -20.79 0.11 4.18
CA LYS A 517 -21.33 0.18 5.54
C LYS A 517 -20.72 1.34 6.33
N ARG A 518 -19.38 1.45 6.33
CA ARG A 518 -18.66 2.52 7.02
C ARG A 518 -18.92 3.91 6.41
N ARG A 519 -19.09 4.02 5.09
CA ARG A 519 -19.46 5.30 4.45
C ARG A 519 -20.81 5.81 4.90
N LEU A 520 -21.81 4.94 4.98
CA LEU A 520 -23.14 5.29 5.47
C LEU A 520 -23.10 5.65 6.97
N GLN A 521 -22.35 4.88 7.77
CA GLN A 521 -22.20 5.15 9.19
C GLN A 521 -21.46 6.47 9.45
N TRP A 522 -20.38 6.72 8.73
CA TRP A 522 -19.63 7.97 8.80
C TRP A 522 -20.53 9.17 8.51
N ALA A 523 -21.38 9.07 7.49
CA ALA A 523 -22.33 10.14 7.19
C ALA A 523 -23.30 10.39 8.34
N LYS A 524 -23.83 9.33 8.98
CA LYS A 524 -24.69 9.46 10.17
C LYS A 524 -23.95 10.11 11.35
N ASP A 525 -22.73 9.68 11.62
CA ASP A 525 -21.93 10.15 12.76
C ASP A 525 -21.55 11.63 12.60
N VAL A 526 -21.14 12.05 11.39
CA VAL A 526 -20.83 13.44 11.09
C VAL A 526 -22.08 14.32 11.17
N ASN A 527 -23.22 13.88 10.61
CA ASN A 527 -24.47 14.63 10.73
C ASN A 527 -24.90 14.80 12.19
N LYS A 528 -24.78 13.75 13.00
CA LYS A 528 -25.11 13.79 14.43
C LYS A 528 -24.19 14.75 15.19
N LEU A 529 -22.89 14.73 14.91
CA LEU A 529 -21.92 15.63 15.54
C LEU A 529 -22.21 17.08 15.18
N VAL A 530 -22.44 17.38 13.90
CA VAL A 530 -22.74 18.75 13.45
C VAL A 530 -24.04 19.25 14.06
N ASP A 531 -25.12 18.46 14.03
CA ASP A 531 -26.40 18.86 14.64
C ASP A 531 -26.27 19.12 16.15
N HIS A 532 -25.56 18.24 16.86
CA HIS A 532 -25.25 18.43 18.27
C HIS A 532 -24.42 19.69 18.53
N PHE A 533 -23.38 19.94 17.73
CA PHE A 533 -22.55 21.13 17.84
C PHE A 533 -23.38 22.41 17.64
N LEU A 534 -24.25 22.44 16.64
CA LEU A 534 -25.11 23.60 16.36
C LEU A 534 -26.22 23.79 17.39
N THR A 535 -26.68 22.74 18.06
CA THR A 535 -27.75 22.83 19.07
C THR A 535 -27.21 23.23 20.44
N GLU A 536 -26.03 22.73 20.83
CA GLU A 536 -25.42 23.05 22.14
C GLU A 536 -24.62 24.35 22.14
N ARG A 537 -23.92 24.69 21.04
CA ARG A 537 -23.03 25.86 20.99
C ARG A 537 -23.68 27.11 20.38
N LEU A 538 -24.68 26.94 19.51
CA LEU A 538 -25.35 28.04 18.81
C LEU A 538 -26.81 28.16 19.23
N VAL A 539 -27.07 28.73 20.42
CA VAL A 539 -28.44 29.05 20.86
C VAL A 539 -28.90 30.36 20.21
N ILE A 540 -30.01 30.32 19.46
CA ILE A 540 -30.61 31.52 18.90
C ILE A 540 -31.66 32.04 19.89
N ASP A 541 -31.32 33.11 20.61
CA ASP A 541 -32.31 33.88 21.36
C ASP A 541 -33.23 34.65 20.41
N LYS A 542 -34.52 34.32 20.40
CA LYS A 542 -35.55 35.17 19.77
C LYS A 542 -35.70 36.45 20.60
N VAL A 543 -35.08 37.53 20.17
CA VAL A 543 -35.32 38.85 20.78
C VAL A 543 -36.72 39.33 20.39
N PRO A 544 -37.58 39.76 21.33
CA PRO A 544 -38.89 40.32 21.00
C PRO A 544 -38.74 41.58 20.14
N TRP A 545 -39.42 41.60 19.01
CA TRP A 545 -39.45 42.75 18.12
C TRP A 545 -40.19 43.92 18.79
N ASN A 546 -39.46 44.94 19.24
CA ASN A 546 -40.07 46.14 19.83
C ASN A 546 -39.99 47.33 18.86
N ASN A 547 -41.13 47.66 18.24
CA ASN A 547 -41.29 48.64 17.15
C ASN A 547 -40.87 50.10 17.44
N LYS A 548 -40.29 50.42 18.61
CA LYS A 548 -40.00 51.81 19.00
C LYS A 548 -38.58 52.13 19.45
N LYS A 549 -37.68 51.15 19.52
CA LYS A 549 -36.24 51.40 19.72
C LYS A 549 -35.44 50.31 19.04
N ILE A 550 -34.90 50.60 17.85
CA ILE A 550 -33.71 49.92 17.37
C ILE A 550 -32.57 50.46 18.26
N PRO A 551 -31.89 49.64 19.08
CA PRO A 551 -30.69 50.11 19.78
C PRO A 551 -29.66 50.48 18.72
N SER A 552 -29.19 51.72 18.71
CA SER A 552 -28.03 52.09 17.87
C SER A 552 -26.81 51.40 18.45
N ILE A 553 -26.37 50.31 17.82
CA ILE A 553 -25.12 49.65 18.17
C ILE A 553 -23.99 50.56 17.66
N VAL A 554 -23.24 51.16 18.59
CA VAL A 554 -22.06 51.97 18.24
C VAL A 554 -20.92 51.04 17.84
N SER A 555 -20.01 51.50 16.97
CA SER A 555 -18.89 50.70 16.44
C SER A 555 -18.01 50.06 17.54
N GLU A 556 -17.96 50.66 18.72
CA GLU A 556 -17.26 50.15 19.90
C GLU A 556 -17.98 48.95 20.55
N GLN A 557 -19.32 48.88 20.47
CA GLN A 557 -20.11 47.71 20.93
C GLN A 557 -20.00 46.52 19.97
N LEU A 558 -19.58 46.74 18.72
CA LEU A 558 -19.26 45.68 17.76
C LEU A 558 -17.89 45.04 18.03
N ALA A 559 -16.96 45.75 18.66
CA ALA A 559 -15.62 45.23 18.97
C ALA A 559 -15.62 44.31 20.21
N ASP A 560 -16.50 44.56 21.18
CA ASP A 560 -16.64 43.78 22.42
C ASP A 560 -17.42 42.46 22.26
N LEU A 561 -18.09 42.26 21.11
CA LEU A 561 -18.78 41.01 20.79
C LEU A 561 -17.84 39.86 20.40
N SER A 562 -16.52 40.09 20.34
CA SER A 562 -15.60 39.10 19.76
C SER A 562 -15.07 38.04 20.71
N LEU A 563 -15.21 38.14 22.04
CA LEU A 563 -14.39 37.24 22.90
C LEU A 563 -14.98 36.67 24.20
N LYS A 564 -16.25 36.91 24.59
CA LYS A 564 -16.75 36.25 25.83
C LYS A 564 -18.13 35.63 25.84
N ASP A 565 -19.10 36.09 25.05
CA ASP A 565 -20.44 35.51 25.11
C ASP A 565 -20.88 34.98 23.73
N ASN A 566 -20.80 33.65 23.62
CA ASN A 566 -21.50 32.90 22.58
C ASN A 566 -22.97 33.28 22.62
N THR A 567 -23.56 33.51 21.43
CA THR A 567 -24.97 33.83 21.12
C THR A 567 -25.35 35.31 21.04
N ARG A 568 -25.22 35.90 19.83
CA ARG A 568 -26.19 36.85 19.20
C ARG A 568 -25.62 37.45 17.91
N LEU A 569 -26.31 37.28 16.79
CA LEU A 569 -26.79 38.35 15.90
C LEU A 569 -27.32 37.80 14.56
N MET A 570 -28.58 38.13 14.25
CA MET A 570 -29.10 38.17 12.88
C MET A 570 -28.92 39.59 12.33
N GLN A 571 -28.59 39.70 11.04
CA GLN A 571 -28.95 40.87 10.25
C GLN A 571 -29.14 40.47 8.78
N LEU A 572 -30.38 40.60 8.27
CA LEU A 572 -30.66 40.66 6.83
C LEU A 572 -31.39 41.99 6.58
N ALA A 573 -30.80 42.80 5.69
CA ALA A 573 -31.27 44.12 5.27
C ALA A 573 -32.27 44.01 4.09
N PRO A 574 -33.06 45.07 3.78
CA PRO A 574 -34.28 44.96 3.00
C PRO A 574 -34.07 44.89 1.48
N SER A 575 -34.99 44.23 0.77
CA SER A 575 -35.06 44.27 -0.69
C SER A 575 -35.70 45.58 -1.16
N GLU A 576 -34.91 46.49 -1.71
CA GLU A 576 -35.45 47.61 -2.48
C GLU A 576 -35.85 47.13 -3.88
N TYR A 577 -37.16 47.10 -4.14
CA TYR A 577 -37.74 47.13 -5.47
C TYR A 577 -38.23 48.56 -5.75
N GLN A 578 -37.68 49.16 -6.79
CA GLN A 578 -38.05 50.45 -7.37
C GLN A 578 -39.49 50.47 -7.94
N LYS A 579 -40.06 51.69 -7.92
CA LYS A 579 -40.97 52.36 -8.89
C LYS A 579 -42.26 52.86 -8.24
N ASP A 580 -42.78 54.04 -8.55
CA ASP A 580 -42.29 55.31 -9.10
C ASP A 580 -43.50 56.27 -9.03
N CYS A 581 -43.27 57.57 -9.20
CA CYS A 581 -44.27 58.63 -9.41
C CYS A 581 -45.12 59.08 -8.20
N SER A 582 -44.81 60.26 -7.66
CA SER A 582 -45.46 61.51 -8.12
C SER A 582 -44.81 62.72 -7.48
N LEU A 583 -44.87 63.84 -8.20
CA LEU A 583 -44.26 65.13 -7.90
C LEU A 583 -44.57 65.67 -6.50
N ILE A 584 -43.81 66.69 -6.12
CA ILE A 584 -44.32 67.78 -5.29
C ILE A 584 -45.70 68.18 -5.85
N MET A 585 -46.72 68.01 -5.00
CA MET A 585 -48.16 68.20 -5.19
C MET A 585 -48.92 67.10 -5.92
#